data_AF-A0A2A4LNX2-F1
#
_entry.id   AF-A0A2A4LNX2-F1
#
_cell.length_a   1.000
_cell.length_b   1.000
_cell.length_c   1.000
_cell.angle_alpha   90.00
_cell.angle_beta   90.00
_cell.angle_gamma   90.00
#
_symmetry.space_group_name_H-M   'P 1'
#
loop_
_entity.id
_entity.type
_entity.pdbx_description
1 polymer ?
#
loop_
_entity_poly.entity_id
_entity_poly.type
_entity_poly.pdbx_seq_one_letter_code
_entity_poly.pdbx_strand_id
1 'polypeptide(L)' 'MADPTEPTLTVDGKEYKINDLSKEAAAELTSMRVAEQEMLQLQAKIAIATTARNAYRQALIALLPKDTQ' A
#
# COMPACT_ATOMS: atom_id res chain seq x y z
N MET A 1 25.75 8.15 28.44
CA MET A 1 24.45 8.76 28.10
C MET A 1 24.48 8.89 26.59
N ALA A 2 23.70 8.08 25.86
CA ALA A 2 23.65 8.14 24.40
C ALA A 2 22.46 9.01 24.01
N ASP A 3 22.76 10.02 23.20
CA ASP A 3 21.93 11.13 22.72
C ASP A 3 20.60 10.69 22.08
N PRO A 4 19.56 11.55 22.12
CA PRO A 4 18.23 11.21 21.65
C PRO A 4 18.25 10.87 20.17
N THR A 5 17.72 9.70 19.83
CA THR A 5 17.37 9.25 18.48
C THR A 5 16.66 10.35 17.69
N GLU A 6 17.41 11.14 16.94
CA GLU A 6 16.84 12.09 15.97
C GLU A 6 16.16 11.27 14.86
N PRO A 7 14.88 11.51 14.57
CA PRO A 7 14.19 10.77 13.52
C PRO A 7 14.77 11.16 12.15
N THR A 8 15.28 10.17 11.43
CA THR A 8 15.77 10.32 10.06
C THR A 8 14.80 9.67 9.07
N LEU A 9 14.73 10.25 7.87
CA LEU A 9 13.90 9.83 6.76
C LEU A 9 14.80 9.50 5.57
N THR A 10 14.69 8.30 5.03
CA THR A 10 15.37 7.93 3.79
C THR A 10 14.45 8.19 2.59
N VAL A 11 14.86 9.10 1.70
CA VAL A 11 14.17 9.39 0.43
C VAL A 11 15.17 9.14 -0.71
N ASP A 12 14.80 8.33 -1.70
CA ASP A 12 15.66 7.96 -2.83
C ASP A 12 17.07 7.44 -2.43
N GLY A 13 17.13 6.71 -1.31
CA GLY A 13 18.38 6.16 -0.78
C GLY A 13 19.30 7.18 -0.09
N LYS A 14 18.85 8.42 0.08
CA LYS A 14 19.52 9.45 0.89
C LYS A 14 18.81 9.63 2.22
N GLU A 15 19.58 9.66 3.29
CA GLU A 15 19.08 9.88 4.63
C GLU A 15 19.04 11.37 4.96
N TYR A 16 17.88 11.85 5.39
CA TYR A 16 17.61 13.23 5.76
C TYR A 16 17.15 13.28 7.21
N LYS A 17 17.68 14.22 7.99
CA LYS A 17 17.14 14.46 9.33
C LYS A 17 15.77 15.13 9.20
N ILE A 18 14.76 14.61 9.88
CA ILE A 18 13.42 15.21 9.84
C ILE A 18 13.44 16.64 10.40
N ASN A 19 14.32 16.91 11.37
CA ASN A 19 14.50 18.24 11.96
C ASN A 19 15.10 19.28 10.97
N ASP A 20 15.80 18.82 9.93
CA ASP A 20 16.40 19.68 8.90
C ASP A 20 15.46 19.92 7.71
N LEU A 21 14.27 19.30 7.70
CA LEU A 21 13.29 19.50 6.63
C LEU A 21 12.66 20.89 6.72
N SER A 22 12.42 21.50 5.56
CA SER A 22 11.60 22.71 5.49
C SER A 22 10.16 22.40 5.90
N LYS A 23 9.40 23.45 6.26
CA LYS A 23 7.97 23.29 6.57
C LYS A 23 7.20 22.73 5.38
N GLU A 24 7.55 23.11 4.15
CA GLU A 24 6.92 22.54 2.95
C GLU A 24 7.29 21.07 2.78
N ALA A 25 8.56 20.70 2.97
CA ALA A 25 9.00 19.31 2.86
C ALA A 25 8.33 18.38 3.89
N ALA A 26 8.14 18.86 5.12
CA ALA A 26 7.41 18.13 6.15
C ALA A 26 5.91 17.96 5.81
N ALA A 27 5.30 18.96 5.17
CA ALA A 27 3.92 18.88 4.70
C ALA A 27 3.77 17.83 3.57
N GLU A 28 4.65 17.86 2.57
CA GLU A 28 4.66 16.89 1.48
C GLU A 28 4.92 15.46 1.99
N LEU A 29 5.85 15.28 2.93
CA LEU A 29 6.07 13.99 3.59
C LEU A 29 4.80 13.45 4.26
N THR A 30 4.05 14.32 4.92
CA THR A 30 2.79 13.94 5.56
C THR A 30 1.75 13.55 4.52
N SER A 31 1.57 14.35 3.47
CA SER A 31 0.68 14.05 2.35
C SER A 31 1.04 12.72 1.68
N MET A 32 2.34 12.47 1.46
CA MET A 32 2.85 11.22 0.89
C MET A 32 2.47 10.01 1.76
N ARG A 33 2.68 10.08 3.08
CA ARG A 33 2.32 9.00 4.02
C ARG A 33 0.82 8.70 4.02
N VAL A 34 -0.02 9.74 3.92
CA VAL A 34 -1.47 9.56 3.80
C VAL A 34 -1.80 8.84 2.49
N ALA A 35 -1.22 9.27 1.37
CA ALA A 35 -1.42 8.61 0.08
C ALA A 35 -0.95 7.14 0.10
N GLU A 36 0.18 6.84 0.75
CA GLU A 36 0.67 5.47 0.94
C GLU A 36 -0.32 4.62 1.75
N GLN A 37 -0.87 5.17 2.84
CA GLN A 37 -1.87 4.48 3.64
C GLN A 37 -3.15 4.17 2.81
N GLU A 38 -3.61 5.13 2.00
CA GLU A 38 -4.74 4.93 1.10
C GLU A 38 -4.43 3.84 0.05
N MET A 39 -3.22 3.83 -0.52
CA MET A 39 -2.78 2.78 -1.43
C MET A 39 -2.80 1.39 -0.79
N LEU A 40 -2.38 1.27 0.48
CA LEU A 40 -2.45 0.00 1.21
C LEU A 40 -3.90 -0.46 1.40
N GLN A 41 -4.82 0.45 1.74
CA GLN A 41 -6.25 0.15 1.88
C GLN A 41 -6.86 -0.33 0.56
N LEU A 42 -6.51 0.33 -0.55
CA LEU A 42 -6.98 -0.07 -1.88
C LEU A 42 -6.44 -1.45 -2.28
N GLN A 43 -5.17 -1.74 -2.01
CA GLN A 43 -4.60 -3.06 -2.25
C GLN A 43 -5.32 -4.16 -1.47
N ALA A 44 -5.68 -3.91 -0.21
CA ALA A 44 -6.48 -4.85 0.58
C ALA A 44 -7.85 -5.13 -0.07
N LYS A 45 -8.55 -4.08 -0.52
CA LYS A 45 -9.83 -4.22 -1.24
C LYS A 45 -9.69 -4.99 -2.55
N ILE A 46 -8.61 -4.75 -3.31
CA ILE A 46 -8.31 -5.48 -4.54
C ILE A 46 -8.08 -6.97 -4.25
N ALA A 47 -7.36 -7.31 -3.17
CA ALA A 47 -7.13 -8.70 -2.79
C ALA A 47 -8.44 -9.44 -2.45
N ILE A 48 -9.33 -8.78 -1.70
CA ILE A 48 -10.67 -9.30 -1.38
C ILE A 48 -11.48 -9.51 -2.67
N ALA A 49 -11.57 -8.50 -3.52
CA ALA A 49 -12.32 -8.56 -4.78
C ALA A 49 -11.77 -9.65 -5.72
N THR A 50 -10.44 -9.80 -5.78
CA THR A 50 -9.79 -10.85 -6.57
C THR A 50 -10.16 -12.24 -6.09
N THR A 51 -10.19 -12.44 -4.77
CA THR A 51 -10.62 -13.72 -4.15
C THR A 51 -12.06 -14.04 -4.50
N ALA A 52 -12.97 -13.07 -4.32
CA ALA A 52 -14.38 -13.23 -4.67
C ALA A 52 -14.57 -13.53 -6.16
N ARG A 53 -13.90 -12.79 -7.05
CA ARG A 53 -13.91 -13.02 -8.51
C ARG A 53 -13.49 -14.45 -8.85
N ASN A 54 -12.42 -14.95 -8.21
CA ASN A 54 -11.94 -16.31 -8.44
C ASN A 54 -12.95 -17.37 -7.98
N ALA A 55 -13.59 -17.17 -6.82
CA ALA A 55 -14.65 -18.04 -6.32
C ALA A 55 -15.86 -18.06 -7.28
N TYR A 56 -16.32 -16.89 -7.73
CA TYR A 56 -17.41 -16.80 -8.70
C TYR A 56 -17.05 -17.43 -10.04
N ARG A 57 -15.81 -17.30 -10.50
CA ARG A 57 -15.33 -17.98 -11.72
C ARG A 57 -15.42 -19.50 -11.57
N GLN A 58 -14.98 -20.05 -10.45
CA GLN A 58 -15.04 -21.50 -10.19
C GLN A 58 -16.48 -21.99 -10.12
N ALA A 59 -17.36 -21.27 -9.42
CA ALA A 59 -18.78 -21.58 -9.34
C ALA A 59 -19.44 -21.54 -10.73
N LEU A 60 -19.12 -20.53 -11.55
CA LEU A 60 -19.61 -20.44 -12.92
C LEU A 60 -19.18 -21.66 -13.73
N ILE A 61 -17.88 -22.02 -13.72
CA ILE A 61 -17.37 -23.20 -14.44
C ILE A 61 -18.10 -24.49 -14.02
N ALA A 62 -18.43 -24.64 -12.73
CA ALA A 62 -19.17 -25.80 -12.23
C ALA A 62 -20.63 -25.85 -12.71
N LEU A 63 -21.23 -24.68 -13.00
CA LEU A 63 -22.60 -24.55 -13.51
C LEU A 63 -22.68 -24.59 -15.04
N LEU A 64 -21.55 -24.36 -15.74
CA LEU A 64 -21.51 -24.49 -17.19
C LEU A 64 -21.73 -25.96 -17.58
N PRO A 65 -22.48 -26.23 -18.66
CA PRO A 65 -22.62 -27.58 -19.16
C PRO A 65 -21.22 -28.14 -19.45
N LYS A 66 -20.91 -29.30 -18.88
CA LYS A 66 -19.69 -30.02 -19.23
C LYS A 66 -19.87 -30.49 -20.66
N ASP A 67 -19.12 -29.89 -21.57
CA ASP A 67 -19.03 -30.34 -22.95
C ASP A 67 -18.71 -31.83 -22.90
N THR A 68 -19.73 -32.64 -23.19
CA THR A 68 -19.62 -34.09 -23.27
C THR A 68 -19.24 -34.37 -24.71
N GLN A 69 -17.94 -34.26 -25.00
CA GLN A 69 -17.36 -34.68 -26.28
C GLN A 69 -16.36 -35.81 -26.03
#